data_AF-A0A2H5B1Q5-F1
#
_entry.id   AF-A0A2H5B1Q5-F1
#
_cell.length_a   1.000
_cell.length_b   1.000
_cell.length_c   1.000
_cell.angle_alpha   90.00
_cell.angle_beta   90.00
_cell.angle_gamma   90.00
#
_symmetry.space_group_name_H-M   'P 1'
#
loop_
_entity.id
_entity.type
_entity.pdbx_description
1 polymer ?
#
loop_
_entity_poly.entity_id
_entity_poly.type
_entity_poly.pdbx_seq_one_letter_code
_entity_poly.pdbx_strand_id
1 'polypeptide(L)'
;MGRDPTAPEPQGRPTVMDRRTFAISAAAATAIAAFATPAEAASTAGTSSTDRSKLRRQLLDTLAAELDDRATAAVEVPRIMDVCLDWAPPTVALESVDFLLGYSFGNRAPADGGDPAKVRYEPGPVNESLADTVARIHRRRPVPVYAQWEIAHFLTTKHGLKDVTSIEPVVAPDGTITYLSTYGVAAQVLGLRKHLPGGPGTAGVIGFRDHVKRRVLTTRLAGLPTAGAPAGHRMPGTYDPQSGQAWTRSRQLYLVHDMAAQLQMLEQQLIAGA
;
A
#
# COMPACT_ATOMS: atom_id res chain seq x y z
N MET A 1 -12.65 -74.00 15.61
CA MET A 1 -11.38 -74.63 15.18
C MET A 1 -11.07 -74.05 13.81
N GLY A 2 -10.13 -73.15 13.57
CA GLY A 2 -8.88 -72.85 14.25
C GLY A 2 -7.79 -72.91 13.16
N ARG A 3 -7.31 -71.75 12.72
CA ARG A 3 -5.94 -71.45 12.26
C ARG A 3 -5.88 -70.03 11.69
N ASP A 4 -5.33 -69.16 12.52
CA ASP A 4 -4.72 -67.89 12.16
C ASP A 4 -3.34 -68.17 11.53
N PRO A 5 -2.98 -67.48 10.43
CA PRO A 5 -1.59 -67.31 10.12
C PRO A 5 -1.22 -65.84 9.85
N THR A 6 -0.12 -65.48 10.51
CA THR A 6 0.97 -64.63 10.00
C THR A 6 0.80 -63.11 10.09
N ALA A 7 1.38 -62.58 11.17
CA ALA A 7 2.00 -61.25 11.22
C ALA A 7 3.01 -61.05 10.07
N PRO A 8 3.24 -59.78 9.69
CA PRO A 8 4.62 -59.28 9.82
C PRO A 8 4.70 -57.85 10.37
N GLU A 9 5.64 -57.63 11.28
CA GLU A 9 6.37 -56.37 11.42
C GLU A 9 7.78 -56.62 10.83
N PRO A 10 8.42 -55.64 10.14
CA PRO A 10 9.09 -54.59 10.90
C PRO A 10 9.13 -53.19 10.24
N GLN A 11 8.97 -52.18 11.10
CA GLN A 11 9.78 -50.95 11.23
C GLN A 11 10.46 -50.40 9.96
N GLY A 12 9.80 -49.44 9.32
CA GLY A 12 10.43 -48.43 8.45
C GLY A 12 10.76 -47.18 9.25
N ARG A 13 12.04 -46.78 9.25
CA ARG A 13 12.55 -45.51 9.80
C ARG A 13 11.78 -44.31 9.25
N PRO A 14 11.53 -43.24 10.02
CA PRO A 14 11.01 -42.00 9.47
C PRO A 14 12.04 -41.41 8.50
N THR A 15 11.62 -41.28 7.25
CA THR A 15 12.34 -40.57 6.19
C THR A 15 12.57 -39.13 6.60
N VAL A 16 13.83 -38.69 6.45
CA VAL A 16 14.26 -37.29 6.57
C VAL A 16 13.37 -36.44 5.67
N MET A 17 12.56 -35.55 6.27
CA MET A 17 11.75 -34.61 5.51
C MET A 17 12.65 -33.63 4.75
N ASP A 18 12.40 -33.62 3.44
CA ASP A 18 13.02 -32.79 2.42
C ASP A 18 12.77 -31.30 2.70
N ARG A 19 13.83 -30.47 2.59
CA ARG A 19 13.87 -29.05 2.99
C ARG A 19 13.20 -28.11 1.96
N ARG A 20 12.07 -28.51 1.38
CA ARG A 20 11.36 -27.70 0.38
C ARG A 20 9.83 -27.82 0.48
N THR A 21 9.25 -27.13 1.46
CA THR A 21 7.84 -26.68 1.33
C THR A 21 7.68 -25.31 1.97
N PHE A 22 7.68 -24.30 1.12
CA PHE A 22 7.29 -22.93 1.44
C PHE A 22 5.79 -22.81 1.18
N ALA A 23 4.96 -22.56 2.21
CA ALA A 23 3.73 -21.75 2.13
C ALA A 23 2.82 -21.89 3.37
N ILE A 24 2.51 -20.72 3.94
CA ILE A 24 1.18 -20.24 4.39
C ILE A 24 0.54 -20.93 5.61
N SER A 25 0.31 -20.16 6.68
CA SER A 25 -1.00 -20.10 7.37
C SER A 25 -1.13 -18.89 8.29
N ALA A 26 -2.36 -18.37 8.33
CA ALA A 26 -2.81 -17.10 8.90
C ALA A 26 -2.77 -17.04 10.43
N ALA A 27 -2.51 -15.84 10.98
CA ALA A 27 -2.76 -15.53 12.38
C ALA A 27 -4.19 -14.99 12.54
N ALA A 28 -5.04 -15.75 13.24
CA ALA A 28 -6.33 -15.30 13.73
C ALA A 28 -6.11 -14.37 14.95
N ALA A 29 -6.68 -13.16 14.92
CA ALA A 29 -6.64 -12.24 16.05
C ALA A 29 -8.05 -12.04 16.62
N THR A 30 -8.23 -12.47 17.87
CA THR A 30 -9.44 -12.27 18.68
C THR A 30 -9.51 -10.82 19.17
N ALA A 31 -10.62 -10.14 18.94
CA ALA A 31 -10.84 -8.76 19.36
C ALA A 31 -11.56 -8.69 20.73
N ILE A 32 -11.01 -7.94 21.67
CA ILE A 32 -11.75 -7.42 22.83
C ILE A 32 -11.78 -5.89 22.67
N ALA A 33 -12.98 -5.33 22.56
CA ALA A 33 -13.21 -3.90 22.39
C ALA A 33 -13.26 -3.21 23.76
N ALA A 34 -12.49 -2.13 23.90
CA ALA A 34 -12.70 -1.13 24.95
C ALA A 34 -13.00 0.22 24.28
N PHE A 35 -14.11 0.84 24.67
CA PHE A 35 -14.53 2.14 24.16
C PHE A 35 -13.66 3.24 24.76
N ALA A 36 -12.96 3.99 23.91
CA ALA A 36 -12.35 5.27 24.27
C ALA A 36 -12.88 6.34 23.31
N THR A 37 -13.37 7.44 23.88
CA THR A 37 -13.83 8.62 23.15
C THR A 37 -12.64 9.33 22.49
N PRO A 38 -12.72 9.76 21.22
CA PRO A 38 -11.62 10.46 20.59
C PRO A 38 -11.56 11.91 21.09
N ALA A 39 -10.43 12.27 21.71
CA ALA A 39 -10.07 13.67 21.94
C ALA A 39 -9.65 14.32 20.61
N GLU A 40 -10.15 15.53 20.33
CA GLU A 40 -9.73 16.36 19.21
C GLU A 40 -8.22 16.63 19.26
N ALA A 41 -7.49 16.13 18.26
CA ALA A 41 -6.07 16.39 18.11
C ALA A 41 -5.87 17.81 17.53
N ALA A 42 -5.43 18.74 18.38
CA ALA A 42 -4.91 20.03 17.97
C ALA A 42 -3.80 19.87 16.91
N SER A 43 -3.79 20.73 15.89
CA SER A 43 -2.79 20.74 14.84
C SER A 43 -1.42 21.09 15.39
N THR A 44 -0.51 20.12 15.47
CA THR A 44 0.88 20.38 15.84
C THR A 44 1.64 21.00 14.67
N ALA A 45 2.20 22.18 14.92
CA ALA A 45 3.25 22.80 14.11
C ALA A 45 4.41 21.82 13.89
N GLY A 46 5.03 21.86 12.71
CA GLY A 46 6.13 20.96 12.35
C GLY A 46 7.29 21.02 13.34
N THR A 47 7.82 19.86 13.72
CA THR A 47 9.02 19.72 14.57
C THR A 47 10.20 20.49 13.97
N SER A 48 10.89 21.30 14.78
CA SER A 48 12.06 22.06 14.32
C SER A 48 13.20 21.14 13.88
N SER A 49 14.09 21.64 13.02
CA SER A 49 15.29 20.89 12.59
C SER A 49 16.16 20.46 13.78
N THR A 50 16.29 21.33 14.78
CA THR A 50 17.04 21.07 16.02
C THR A 50 16.43 19.92 16.83
N ASP A 51 15.11 19.90 16.97
CA ASP A 51 14.40 18.83 17.68
C ASP A 51 14.55 17.49 16.96
N ARG A 52 14.48 17.50 15.61
CA ARG A 52 14.67 16.30 14.80
C ARG A 52 16.10 15.75 14.90
N SER A 53 17.11 16.61 14.95
CA SER A 53 18.50 16.18 15.20
C SER A 53 18.70 15.62 16.60
N LYS A 54 18.02 16.19 17.62
CA LYS A 54 18.07 15.67 19.00
C LYS A 54 17.43 14.28 19.07
N LEU A 55 16.24 14.11 18.50
CA LEU A 55 15.55 12.82 18.45
C LEU A 55 16.40 11.75 17.75
N ARG A 56 17.01 12.08 16.61
CA ARG A 56 17.89 11.16 15.88
C ARG A 56 19.05 10.67 16.74
N ARG A 57 19.70 11.57 17.49
CA ARG A 57 20.78 11.19 18.41
C ARG A 57 20.29 10.27 19.52
N GLN A 58 19.15 10.60 20.14
CA GLN A 58 18.56 9.76 21.18
C GLN A 58 18.20 8.35 20.68
N LEU A 59 17.63 8.25 19.48
CA LEU A 59 17.34 6.95 18.86
C LEU A 59 18.62 6.17 18.55
N LEU A 60 19.68 6.83 18.07
CA LEU A 60 20.97 6.19 17.84
C LEU A 60 21.58 5.65 19.11
N ASP A 61 21.66 6.45 20.17
CA ASP A 61 22.29 6.01 21.41
C ASP A 61 21.48 4.89 22.08
N THR A 62 20.14 4.97 22.03
CA THR A 62 19.26 3.91 22.55
C THR A 62 19.41 2.62 21.74
N LEU A 63 19.27 2.69 20.40
CA LEU A 63 19.33 1.50 19.56
C LEU A 63 20.73 0.86 19.56
N ALA A 64 21.79 1.67 19.62
CA ALA A 64 23.15 1.16 19.74
C ALA A 64 23.36 0.35 21.03
N ALA A 65 22.77 0.80 22.14
CA ALA A 65 22.84 0.09 23.41
C ALA A 65 22.01 -1.21 23.38
N GLU A 66 20.80 -1.18 22.82
CA GLU A 66 19.94 -2.38 22.72
C GLU A 66 20.51 -3.45 21.78
N LEU A 67 21.21 -3.05 20.72
CA LEU A 67 21.82 -3.98 19.75
C LEU A 67 23.24 -4.40 20.11
N ASP A 68 23.89 -3.74 21.08
CA ASP A 68 25.35 -3.79 21.30
C ASP A 68 26.16 -3.53 20.01
N ASP A 69 25.62 -2.71 19.11
CA ASP A 69 26.20 -2.44 17.80
C ASP A 69 25.84 -1.02 17.31
N ARG A 70 26.76 -0.08 17.55
CA ARG A 70 26.61 1.30 17.11
C ARG A 70 26.66 1.46 15.59
N ALA A 71 27.40 0.61 14.88
CA ALA A 71 27.52 0.70 13.44
C ALA A 71 26.21 0.30 12.76
N THR A 72 25.62 -0.82 13.17
CA THR A 72 24.29 -1.25 12.71
C THR A 72 23.23 -0.22 13.10
N ALA A 73 23.22 0.28 14.34
CA ALA A 73 22.27 1.31 14.75
C ALA A 73 22.37 2.59 13.89
N ALA A 74 23.58 3.01 13.50
CA ALA A 74 23.78 4.16 12.62
C ALA A 74 23.18 3.97 11.22
N VAL A 75 23.08 2.73 10.74
CA VAL A 75 22.41 2.35 9.48
C VAL A 75 20.89 2.28 9.63
N GLU A 76 20.40 1.71 10.74
CA GLU A 76 18.95 1.48 10.91
C GLU A 76 18.17 2.71 11.39
N VAL A 77 18.76 3.61 12.18
CA VAL A 77 18.07 4.82 12.66
C VAL A 77 17.50 5.69 11.53
N PRO A 78 18.23 5.99 10.43
CA PRO A 78 17.65 6.68 9.29
C PRO A 78 16.42 5.98 8.71
N ARG A 79 16.44 4.64 8.62
CA ARG A 79 15.34 3.84 8.07
C ARG A 79 14.12 3.86 8.99
N ILE A 80 14.33 3.71 10.30
CA ILE A 80 13.27 3.82 11.32
C ILE A 80 12.66 5.22 11.30
N MET A 81 13.50 6.26 11.27
CA MET A 81 13.04 7.65 11.19
C MET A 81 12.20 7.89 9.93
N ASP A 82 12.65 7.37 8.78
CA ASP A 82 11.91 7.50 7.52
C ASP A 82 10.56 6.77 7.58
N VAL A 83 10.54 5.49 7.96
CA VAL A 83 9.32 4.68 7.92
C VAL A 83 8.32 5.08 9.00
N CYS A 84 8.78 5.33 10.22
CA CYS A 84 7.90 5.50 11.38
C CYS A 84 7.59 6.97 11.69
N LEU A 85 8.47 7.90 11.32
CA LEU A 85 8.42 9.30 11.78
C LEU A 85 8.43 10.34 10.65
N ASP A 86 8.50 9.91 9.40
CA ASP A 86 8.37 10.78 8.23
C ASP A 86 7.31 10.26 7.24
N TRP A 87 6.15 10.91 7.25
CA TRP A 87 5.01 10.57 6.39
C TRP A 87 4.97 11.39 5.10
N ALA A 88 5.94 12.28 4.88
CA ALA A 88 5.97 13.12 3.69
C ALA A 88 6.31 12.26 2.45
N PRO A 89 5.47 12.26 1.40
CA PRO A 89 5.83 11.62 0.15
C PRO A 89 6.93 12.43 -0.56
N PRO A 90 7.80 11.79 -1.35
CA PRO A 90 8.52 12.49 -2.40
C PRO A 90 7.53 13.22 -3.31
N THR A 91 7.84 14.46 -3.67
CA THR A 91 6.96 15.31 -4.50
C THR A 91 7.57 15.59 -5.86
N VAL A 92 6.71 15.97 -6.81
CA VAL A 92 7.09 16.50 -8.13
C VAL A 92 6.36 17.82 -8.36
N ALA A 93 6.99 18.72 -9.12
CA ALA A 93 6.32 19.95 -9.56
C ALA A 93 5.12 19.59 -10.43
N LEU A 94 4.01 20.31 -10.28
CA LEU A 94 2.78 20.02 -11.03
C LEU A 94 3.02 20.16 -12.55
N GLU A 95 3.86 21.10 -12.93
CA GLU A 95 4.20 21.45 -14.31
C GLU A 95 5.00 20.34 -15.01
N SER A 96 5.77 19.56 -14.25
CA SER A 96 6.56 18.44 -14.77
C SER A 96 5.77 17.13 -14.84
N VAL A 97 4.52 17.09 -14.37
CA VAL A 97 3.70 15.87 -14.40
C VAL A 97 3.24 15.59 -15.83
N ASP A 98 3.51 14.39 -16.33
CA ASP A 98 3.13 13.93 -17.67
C ASP A 98 1.87 13.07 -17.67
N PHE A 99 1.50 12.50 -16.52
CA PHE A 99 0.27 11.76 -16.30
C PHE A 99 -0.07 11.67 -14.81
N LEU A 100 -1.35 11.51 -14.50
CA LEU A 100 -1.81 11.27 -13.13
C LEU A 100 -1.99 9.76 -12.90
N LEU A 101 -1.61 9.29 -11.70
CA LEU A 101 -1.79 7.91 -11.28
C LEU A 101 -2.56 7.86 -9.95
N GLY A 102 -3.83 7.46 -10.01
CA GLY A 102 -4.73 7.35 -8.86
C GLY A 102 -4.76 5.96 -8.25
N TYR A 103 -4.37 5.85 -6.98
CA TYR A 103 -4.48 4.61 -6.20
C TYR A 103 -5.67 4.66 -5.25
N SER A 104 -6.52 3.65 -5.32
CA SER A 104 -7.68 3.50 -4.46
C SER A 104 -7.28 3.15 -3.02
N PHE A 105 -8.20 3.42 -2.09
CA PHE A 105 -8.01 3.19 -0.67
C PHE A 105 -9.27 2.63 -0.04
N GLY A 106 -9.23 1.35 0.35
CA GLY A 106 -10.40 0.65 0.81
C GLY A 106 -11.45 0.48 -0.30
N ASN A 107 -12.50 -0.24 0.05
CA ASN A 107 -13.72 -0.44 -0.75
C ASN A 107 -14.86 -0.79 0.22
N ARG A 108 -16.08 -1.00 -0.26
CA ARG A 108 -17.22 -1.48 0.55
C ARG A 108 -17.73 -2.80 0.02
N ALA A 109 -18.13 -3.70 0.92
CA ALA A 109 -18.85 -4.89 0.49
C ALA A 109 -20.16 -4.45 -0.20
N PRO A 110 -20.60 -5.17 -1.24
CA PRO A 110 -21.85 -4.88 -1.94
C PRO A 110 -23.03 -4.97 -0.96
N ALA A 111 -24.00 -4.06 -1.08
CA ALA A 111 -25.15 -4.01 -0.17
C ALA A 111 -25.96 -5.32 -0.14
N ASP A 112 -26.09 -5.98 -1.29
CA ASP A 112 -26.85 -7.22 -1.45
C ASP A 112 -26.04 -8.49 -1.11
N GLY A 113 -24.78 -8.33 -0.67
CA GLY A 113 -23.88 -9.42 -0.37
C GLY A 113 -23.44 -10.20 -1.63
N GLY A 114 -23.22 -11.51 -1.46
CA GLY A 114 -22.71 -12.41 -2.49
C GLY A 114 -21.30 -12.92 -2.22
N ASP A 115 -20.80 -13.79 -3.09
CA ASP A 115 -19.48 -14.41 -2.95
C ASP A 115 -18.38 -13.33 -3.03
N PRO A 116 -17.60 -13.10 -1.97
CA PRO A 116 -16.52 -12.09 -1.98
C PRO A 116 -15.45 -12.32 -3.06
N ALA A 117 -15.32 -13.56 -3.56
CA ALA A 117 -14.39 -13.89 -4.63
C ALA A 117 -14.94 -13.51 -6.02
N LYS A 118 -16.26 -13.31 -6.17
CA LYS A 118 -16.92 -13.13 -7.46
C LYS A 118 -17.72 -11.84 -7.58
N VAL A 119 -18.02 -11.18 -6.46
CA VAL A 119 -18.71 -9.90 -6.47
C VAL A 119 -17.73 -8.75 -6.37
N ARG A 120 -17.93 -7.78 -7.24
CA ARG A 120 -17.16 -6.54 -7.23
C ARG A 120 -17.59 -5.69 -6.05
N TYR A 121 -16.63 -5.29 -5.23
CA TYR A 121 -16.88 -4.41 -4.10
C TYR A 121 -17.22 -3.01 -4.62
N GLU A 122 -17.93 -2.22 -3.85
CA GLU A 122 -18.27 -0.84 -4.18
C GLU A 122 -17.08 0.10 -3.90
N PRO A 123 -16.92 1.18 -4.69
CA PRO A 123 -15.77 2.07 -4.55
C PRO A 123 -15.80 2.87 -3.23
N GLY A 124 -16.97 3.24 -2.72
CA GLY A 124 -17.09 3.97 -1.46
C GLY A 124 -16.58 5.43 -1.47
N PRO A 125 -16.79 6.16 -0.36
CA PRO A 125 -16.61 7.61 -0.30
C PRO A 125 -15.14 8.09 -0.33
N VAL A 126 -14.19 7.25 0.13
CA VAL A 126 -12.76 7.60 0.08
C VAL A 126 -12.29 7.69 -1.37
N ASN A 127 -12.68 6.72 -2.21
CA ASN A 127 -12.32 6.71 -3.62
C ASN A 127 -13.02 7.81 -4.41
N GLU A 128 -14.24 8.21 -4.01
CA GLU A 128 -14.87 9.43 -4.53
C GLU A 128 -14.05 10.69 -4.21
N SER A 129 -13.61 10.84 -2.95
CA SER A 129 -12.77 11.98 -2.53
C SER A 129 -11.40 12.01 -3.24
N LEU A 130 -10.86 10.84 -3.56
CA LEU A 130 -9.66 10.70 -4.38
C LEU A 130 -9.93 11.12 -5.82
N ALA A 131 -11.06 10.73 -6.41
CA ALA A 131 -11.48 11.17 -7.74
C ALA A 131 -11.67 12.70 -7.80
N ASP A 132 -12.29 13.31 -6.78
CA ASP A 132 -12.41 14.77 -6.66
C ASP A 132 -11.05 15.47 -6.65
N THR A 133 -10.04 14.83 -6.03
CA THR A 133 -8.66 15.33 -6.00
C THR A 133 -7.97 15.19 -7.36
N VAL A 134 -8.10 14.04 -8.02
CA VAL A 134 -7.59 13.84 -9.38
C VAL A 134 -8.22 14.86 -10.34
N ALA A 135 -9.54 15.01 -10.35
CA ALA A 135 -10.24 15.96 -11.21
C ALA A 135 -9.81 17.41 -10.96
N ARG A 136 -9.61 17.80 -9.69
CA ARG A 136 -9.10 19.13 -9.33
C ARG A 136 -7.70 19.40 -9.86
N ILE A 137 -6.81 18.41 -9.80
CA ILE A 137 -5.45 18.51 -10.32
C ILE A 137 -5.48 18.53 -11.85
N HIS A 138 -6.27 17.64 -12.47
CA HIS A 138 -6.43 17.55 -13.91
C HIS A 138 -6.92 18.86 -14.55
N ARG A 139 -7.85 19.59 -13.88
CA ARG A 139 -8.28 20.92 -14.34
C ARG A 139 -7.15 21.94 -14.44
N ARG A 140 -6.08 21.79 -13.64
CA ARG A 140 -4.89 22.66 -13.66
C ARG A 140 -3.79 22.12 -14.57
N ARG A 141 -3.70 20.79 -14.69
CA ARG A 141 -2.73 20.08 -15.53
C ARG A 141 -3.47 18.98 -16.30
N PRO A 142 -4.00 19.27 -17.50
CA PRO A 142 -4.78 18.33 -18.28
C PRO A 142 -3.85 17.33 -18.98
N VAL A 143 -3.56 16.24 -18.27
CA VAL A 143 -2.70 15.14 -18.72
C VAL A 143 -3.42 13.81 -18.55
N PRO A 144 -3.05 12.75 -19.30
CA PRO A 144 -3.71 11.45 -19.20
C PRO A 144 -3.82 10.96 -17.75
N VAL A 145 -4.97 10.37 -17.43
CA VAL A 145 -5.24 9.84 -16.09
C VAL A 145 -5.30 8.32 -16.14
N TYR A 146 -4.45 7.67 -15.33
CA TYR A 146 -4.54 6.24 -15.04
C TYR A 146 -5.02 6.11 -13.59
N ALA A 147 -6.08 5.37 -13.35
CA ALA A 147 -6.61 5.24 -12.01
C ALA A 147 -7.14 3.83 -11.78
N GLN A 148 -6.97 3.31 -10.56
CA GLN A 148 -7.71 2.11 -10.15
C GLN A 148 -9.19 2.34 -10.35
N TRP A 149 -9.88 1.28 -10.74
CA TRP A 149 -11.26 1.36 -11.21
C TRP A 149 -12.21 2.08 -10.24
N GLU A 150 -11.98 1.99 -8.92
CA GLU A 150 -12.84 2.64 -7.93
C GLU A 150 -12.85 4.17 -8.11
N ILE A 151 -11.69 4.73 -8.43
CA ILE A 151 -11.51 6.15 -8.70
C ILE A 151 -11.96 6.48 -10.13
N ALA A 152 -11.60 5.63 -11.11
CA ALA A 152 -11.97 5.83 -12.51
C ALA A 152 -13.49 5.88 -12.70
N HIS A 153 -14.24 5.08 -11.92
CA HIS A 153 -15.69 5.13 -11.86
C HIS A 153 -16.19 6.56 -11.60
N PHE A 154 -15.77 7.20 -10.50
CA PHE A 154 -16.21 8.56 -10.18
C PHE A 154 -15.66 9.63 -11.12
N LEU A 155 -14.46 9.45 -11.67
CA LEU A 155 -13.92 10.37 -12.68
C LEU A 155 -14.80 10.43 -13.93
N THR A 156 -15.34 9.29 -14.34
CA THR A 156 -16.23 9.20 -15.51
C THR A 156 -17.67 9.59 -15.15
N THR A 157 -18.25 9.05 -14.08
CA THR A 157 -19.68 9.23 -13.77
C THR A 157 -20.01 10.57 -13.13
N LYS A 158 -19.16 11.07 -12.21
CA LYS A 158 -19.39 12.34 -11.48
C LYS A 158 -18.73 13.52 -12.18
N HIS A 159 -17.50 13.36 -12.66
CA HIS A 159 -16.73 14.47 -13.25
C HIS A 159 -16.77 14.52 -14.78
N GLY A 160 -17.31 13.49 -15.45
CA GLY A 160 -17.44 13.47 -16.91
C GLY A 160 -16.11 13.44 -17.67
N LEU A 161 -15.01 13.03 -17.03
CA LEU A 161 -13.71 12.89 -17.70
C LEU A 161 -13.79 11.71 -18.68
N LYS A 162 -13.42 11.96 -19.94
CA LYS A 162 -13.44 10.96 -21.01
C LYS A 162 -12.10 10.28 -21.23
N ASP A 163 -11.00 10.96 -20.89
CA ASP A 163 -9.63 10.47 -21.07
C ASP A 163 -9.08 9.87 -19.76
N VAL A 164 -9.71 8.79 -19.31
CA VAL A 164 -9.35 8.05 -18.11
C VAL A 164 -9.10 6.59 -18.48
N THR A 165 -7.88 6.10 -18.26
CA THR A 165 -7.56 4.69 -18.34
C THR A 165 -7.85 4.03 -16.99
N SER A 166 -8.91 3.21 -16.94
CA SER A 166 -9.24 2.42 -15.76
C SER A 166 -8.28 1.23 -15.64
N ILE A 167 -7.68 1.07 -14.46
CA ILE A 167 -6.92 -0.13 -14.10
C ILE A 167 -7.85 -1.07 -13.35
N GLU A 168 -8.32 -2.07 -14.08
CA GLU A 168 -9.33 -3.04 -13.67
C GLU A 168 -8.70 -4.23 -12.91
N PRO A 169 -9.46 -4.87 -11.99
CA PRO A 169 -9.08 -6.18 -11.47
C PRO A 169 -9.09 -7.24 -12.59
N VAL A 170 -8.34 -8.31 -12.40
CA VAL A 170 -8.35 -9.45 -13.34
C VAL A 170 -9.53 -10.35 -13.01
N VAL A 171 -10.39 -10.62 -14.00
CA VAL A 171 -11.50 -11.55 -13.88
C VAL A 171 -11.16 -12.84 -14.61
N ALA A 172 -11.10 -13.94 -13.88
CA ALA A 172 -10.85 -15.26 -14.44
C ALA A 172 -12.12 -15.82 -15.15
N PRO A 173 -11.99 -16.83 -16.03
CA PRO A 173 -13.13 -17.41 -16.76
C PRO A 173 -14.26 -17.94 -15.86
N ASP A 174 -13.96 -18.32 -14.63
CA ASP A 174 -14.91 -18.82 -13.63
C ASP A 174 -15.62 -17.68 -12.84
N GLY A 175 -15.33 -16.43 -13.19
CA GLY A 175 -15.85 -15.22 -12.55
C GLY A 175 -15.06 -14.76 -11.33
N THR A 176 -13.96 -15.43 -10.95
CA THR A 176 -13.15 -15.02 -9.81
C THR A 176 -12.44 -13.69 -10.09
N ILE A 177 -12.56 -12.74 -9.17
CA ILE A 177 -12.00 -11.39 -9.28
C ILE A 177 -10.72 -11.29 -8.44
N THR A 178 -9.60 -11.01 -9.11
CA THR A 178 -8.31 -10.74 -8.46
C THR A 178 -7.98 -9.26 -8.54
N TYR A 179 -8.01 -8.58 -7.40
CA TYR A 179 -7.57 -7.19 -7.30
C TYR A 179 -6.04 -7.12 -7.35
N LEU A 180 -5.55 -6.14 -8.09
CA LEU A 180 -4.11 -5.93 -8.22
C LEU A 180 -3.55 -5.38 -6.91
N SER A 181 -2.35 -5.85 -6.56
CA SER A 181 -1.51 -5.13 -5.61
C SER A 181 -1.14 -3.76 -6.20
N THR A 182 -0.73 -2.82 -5.35
CA THR A 182 -0.31 -1.53 -5.87
C THR A 182 0.90 -1.62 -6.80
N TYR A 183 1.82 -2.55 -6.54
CA TYR A 183 2.91 -2.83 -7.47
C TYR A 183 2.35 -3.29 -8.83
N GLY A 184 1.36 -4.18 -8.83
CA GLY A 184 0.67 -4.63 -10.05
C GLY A 184 0.03 -3.48 -10.83
N VAL A 185 -0.64 -2.55 -10.14
CA VAL A 185 -1.20 -1.35 -10.78
C VAL A 185 -0.09 -0.49 -11.41
N ALA A 186 1.00 -0.23 -10.69
CA ALA A 186 2.12 0.54 -11.20
C ALA A 186 2.80 -0.14 -12.41
N ALA A 187 2.98 -1.45 -12.35
CA ALA A 187 3.59 -2.25 -13.42
C ALA A 187 2.72 -2.27 -14.68
N GLN A 188 1.39 -2.35 -14.55
CA GLN A 188 0.49 -2.22 -15.69
C GLN A 188 0.60 -0.84 -16.35
N VAL A 189 0.62 0.23 -15.56
CA VAL A 189 0.80 1.60 -16.09
C VAL A 189 2.16 1.77 -16.77
N LEU A 190 3.23 1.21 -16.21
CA LEU A 190 4.53 1.16 -16.89
C LEU A 190 4.42 0.41 -18.22
N GLY A 191 3.74 -0.75 -18.26
CA GLY A 191 3.52 -1.51 -19.49
C GLY A 191 2.86 -0.69 -20.60
N LEU A 192 1.89 0.15 -20.24
CA LEU A 192 1.18 1.05 -21.16
C LEU A 192 2.05 2.23 -21.64
N ARG A 193 3.04 2.65 -20.85
CA ARG A 193 3.79 3.90 -21.08
C ARG A 193 5.24 3.71 -21.51
N LYS A 194 5.86 2.56 -21.23
CA LYS A 194 7.31 2.33 -21.44
C LYS A 194 7.77 2.49 -22.90
N HIS A 195 6.85 2.38 -23.85
CA HIS A 195 7.13 2.51 -25.28
C HIS A 195 6.82 3.90 -25.85
N LEU A 196 6.38 4.85 -25.01
CA LEU A 196 6.15 6.22 -25.46
C LEU A 196 7.49 6.91 -25.77
N PRO A 197 7.52 7.82 -26.76
CA PRO A 197 8.70 8.66 -27.03
C PRO A 197 9.11 9.43 -25.77
N GLY A 198 10.39 9.37 -25.40
CA GLY A 198 10.90 9.99 -24.17
C GLY A 198 10.74 9.14 -22.91
N GLY A 199 10.26 7.90 -23.03
CA GLY A 199 10.07 6.97 -21.91
C GLY A 199 8.72 7.13 -21.23
N PRO A 200 8.53 6.55 -20.03
CA PRO A 200 7.22 6.54 -19.37
C PRO A 200 6.73 7.91 -18.88
N GLY A 201 7.61 8.90 -18.76
CA GLY A 201 7.30 10.23 -18.24
C GLY A 201 7.16 10.29 -16.71
N THR A 202 6.84 11.47 -16.20
CA THR A 202 6.74 11.78 -14.76
C THR A 202 5.32 11.55 -14.24
N ALA A 203 5.20 10.71 -13.21
CA ALA A 203 3.93 10.33 -12.61
C ALA A 203 3.54 11.27 -11.46
N GLY A 204 2.39 11.92 -11.57
CA GLY A 204 1.71 12.60 -10.47
C GLY A 204 0.87 11.62 -9.68
N VAL A 205 1.42 11.08 -8.59
CA VAL A 205 0.79 10.03 -7.79
C VAL A 205 -0.24 10.62 -6.82
N ILE A 206 -1.47 10.16 -6.95
CA ILE A 206 -2.60 10.49 -6.07
C ILE A 206 -2.94 9.26 -5.23
N GLY A 207 -3.05 9.45 -3.92
CA GLY A 207 -3.44 8.41 -3.00
C GLY A 207 -3.91 9.02 -1.69
N PHE A 208 -4.47 8.21 -0.80
CA PHE A 208 -4.91 8.67 0.51
C PHE A 208 -3.76 9.29 1.31
N ARG A 209 -4.04 10.30 2.15
CA ARG A 209 -3.02 11.12 2.85
C ARG A 209 -1.95 10.29 3.55
N ASP A 210 -2.38 9.30 4.34
CA ASP A 210 -1.46 8.47 5.12
C ASP A 210 -0.86 7.31 4.29
N HIS A 211 -1.26 7.16 3.01
CA HIS A 211 -0.83 6.11 2.09
C HIS A 211 0.13 6.58 0.98
N VAL A 212 0.03 7.86 0.60
CA VAL A 212 0.62 8.38 -0.64
C VAL A 212 2.14 8.23 -0.70
N LYS A 213 2.84 8.29 0.44
CA LYS A 213 4.29 8.01 0.51
C LYS A 213 4.62 6.64 -0.04
N ARG A 214 4.03 5.59 0.54
CA ARG A 214 4.26 4.22 0.09
C ARG A 214 3.81 4.03 -1.37
N ARG A 215 2.76 4.71 -1.81
CA ARG A 215 2.34 4.68 -3.22
C ARG A 215 3.43 5.17 -4.15
N VAL A 216 3.99 6.36 -3.89
CA VAL A 216 5.13 6.89 -4.66
C VAL A 216 6.31 5.92 -4.67
N LEU A 217 6.69 5.38 -3.51
CA LEU A 217 7.81 4.44 -3.41
C LEU A 217 7.56 3.16 -4.21
N THR A 218 6.36 2.58 -4.12
CA THR A 218 5.99 1.41 -4.92
C THR A 218 5.96 1.71 -6.42
N THR A 219 5.47 2.88 -6.83
CA THR A 219 5.47 3.31 -8.24
C THR A 219 6.90 3.38 -8.78
N ARG A 220 7.84 3.96 -8.02
CA ARG A 220 9.27 3.99 -8.40
C ARG A 220 9.86 2.61 -8.50
N LEU A 221 9.59 1.74 -7.50
CA LEU A 221 10.05 0.36 -7.49
C LEU A 221 9.55 -0.43 -8.70
N ALA A 222 8.36 -0.13 -9.20
CA ALA A 222 7.80 -0.76 -10.40
C ALA A 222 8.42 -0.27 -11.72
N GLY A 223 9.42 0.61 -11.69
CA GLY A 223 10.14 1.10 -12.87
C GLY A 223 9.66 2.45 -13.41
N LEU A 224 8.93 3.23 -12.60
CA LEU A 224 8.56 4.62 -12.90
C LEU A 224 9.36 5.57 -12.00
N PRO A 225 10.66 5.80 -12.29
CA PRO A 225 11.59 6.45 -11.35
C PRO A 225 11.24 7.91 -11.04
N THR A 226 10.63 8.61 -11.99
CA THR A 226 10.16 10.00 -11.86
C THR A 226 8.71 10.06 -11.36
N ALA A 227 8.40 9.35 -10.28
CA ALA A 227 7.09 9.44 -9.62
C ALA A 227 7.14 10.30 -8.35
N GLY A 228 6.09 11.07 -8.08
CA GLY A 228 5.92 11.81 -6.84
C GLY A 228 4.50 12.31 -6.63
N ALA A 229 4.17 12.70 -5.40
CA ALA A 229 2.91 13.39 -5.15
C ALA A 229 2.96 14.82 -5.76
N PRO A 230 1.92 15.29 -6.46
CA PRO A 230 1.92 16.65 -7.01
C PRO A 230 2.05 17.71 -5.91
N ALA A 231 3.10 18.53 -5.99
CA ALA A 231 3.39 19.56 -5.00
C ALA A 231 2.24 20.56 -4.86
N GLY A 232 1.99 21.02 -3.63
CA GLY A 232 0.93 22.00 -3.34
C GLY A 232 -0.50 21.42 -3.29
N HIS A 233 -0.67 20.10 -3.43
CA HIS A 233 -1.97 19.45 -3.35
C HIS A 233 -2.11 18.56 -2.12
N ARG A 234 -3.12 18.84 -1.28
CA ARG A 234 -3.48 17.97 -0.16
C ARG A 234 -4.31 16.78 -0.64
N MET A 235 -3.95 15.60 -0.15
CA MET A 235 -4.68 14.36 -0.33
C MET A 235 -5.80 14.22 0.70
N PRO A 236 -6.91 13.53 0.37
CA PRO A 236 -7.98 13.27 1.33
C PRO A 236 -7.49 12.37 2.48
N GLY A 237 -8.04 12.57 3.68
CA GLY A 237 -7.58 11.91 4.90
C GLY A 237 -8.70 11.41 5.83
N THR A 238 -9.96 11.39 5.36
CA THR A 238 -11.10 10.89 6.12
C THR A 238 -11.26 9.40 5.85
N TYR A 239 -11.16 8.59 6.91
CA TYR A 239 -11.32 7.14 6.82
C TYR A 239 -12.79 6.74 6.67
N ASP A 240 -13.04 5.60 6.03
CA ASP A 240 -14.38 4.99 5.94
C ASP A 240 -14.50 3.84 6.94
N PRO A 241 -15.25 4.00 8.06
CA PRO A 241 -15.44 2.94 9.04
C PRO A 241 -16.11 1.69 8.47
N GLN A 242 -16.83 1.82 7.35
CA GLN A 242 -17.53 0.73 6.67
C GLN A 242 -16.66 0.03 5.62
N SER A 243 -15.37 0.34 5.55
CA SER A 243 -14.52 -0.28 4.53
C SER A 243 -14.46 -1.81 4.68
N GLY A 244 -14.57 -2.53 3.56
CA GLY A 244 -14.42 -3.98 3.48
C GLY A 244 -13.03 -4.45 3.92
N GLN A 245 -12.02 -3.59 3.74
CA GLN A 245 -10.66 -3.84 4.22
C GLN A 245 -10.50 -3.31 5.66
N ALA A 246 -10.37 -4.22 6.63
CA ALA A 246 -10.37 -3.83 8.04
C ALA A 246 -9.27 -2.82 8.40
N TRP A 247 -8.09 -2.94 7.78
CA TRP A 247 -6.95 -2.04 8.02
C TRP A 247 -7.15 -0.62 7.47
N THR A 248 -8.14 -0.38 6.60
CA THR A 248 -8.46 0.96 6.06
C THR A 248 -9.65 1.63 6.75
N ARG A 249 -10.15 1.07 7.87
CA ARG A 249 -11.31 1.62 8.60
C ARG A 249 -10.98 2.78 9.53
N SER A 250 -9.74 2.84 10.02
CA SER A 250 -9.32 3.87 10.96
C SER A 250 -7.84 4.20 10.80
N ARG A 251 -7.46 5.40 11.24
CA ARG A 251 -6.07 5.85 11.16
C ARG A 251 -5.13 5.00 12.00
N GLN A 252 -5.52 4.66 13.22
CA GLN A 252 -4.66 3.92 14.15
C GLN A 252 -4.28 2.54 13.59
N LEU A 253 -5.25 1.83 13.00
CA LEU A 253 -5.00 0.55 12.34
C LEU A 253 -4.12 0.73 11.11
N TYR A 254 -4.43 1.75 10.32
CA TYR A 254 -3.76 1.96 9.05
C TYR A 254 -2.29 2.33 9.19
N LEU A 255 -1.94 3.19 10.16
CA LEU A 255 -0.54 3.62 10.33
C LEU A 255 0.36 2.43 10.66
N VAL A 256 -0.10 1.51 11.52
CA VAL A 256 0.66 0.28 11.83
C VAL A 256 0.80 -0.61 10.60
N HIS A 257 -0.30 -0.80 9.86
CA HIS A 257 -0.28 -1.56 8.60
C HIS A 257 0.69 -0.95 7.57
N ASP A 258 0.69 0.38 7.41
CA ASP A 258 1.52 1.06 6.43
C ASP A 258 3.01 1.02 6.82
N MET A 259 3.35 1.22 8.10
CA MET A 259 4.71 1.06 8.61
C MET A 259 5.24 -0.35 8.35
N ALA A 260 4.46 -1.39 8.68
CA ALA A 260 4.84 -2.78 8.43
C ALA A 260 5.08 -3.05 6.93
N ALA A 261 4.19 -2.53 6.07
CA ALA A 261 4.34 -2.69 4.63
C ALA A 261 5.55 -1.94 4.06
N GLN A 262 5.89 -0.76 4.59
CA GLN A 262 7.09 -0.02 4.19
C GLN A 262 8.37 -0.74 4.65
N LEU A 263 8.41 -1.30 5.87
CA LEU A 263 9.52 -2.13 6.34
C LEU A 263 9.71 -3.36 5.45
N GLN A 264 8.63 -4.06 5.11
CA GLN A 264 8.70 -5.20 4.20
C GLN A 264 9.23 -4.79 2.82
N MET A 265 8.79 -3.66 2.27
CA MET A 265 9.33 -3.15 1.01
C MET A 265 10.83 -2.84 1.09
N LEU A 266 11.26 -2.21 2.19
CA LEU A 266 12.66 -1.88 2.42
C LEU A 266 13.52 -3.15 2.53
N GLU A 267 13.07 -4.14 3.29
CA GLU A 267 13.74 -5.45 3.40
C GLU A 267 13.97 -6.07 2.02
N GLN A 268 12.92 -6.14 1.17
CA GLN A 268 13.04 -6.70 -0.17
C GLN A 268 14.03 -5.94 -1.05
N GLN A 269 14.11 -4.61 -0.92
CA GLN A 269 15.11 -3.80 -1.64
C GLN A 269 16.54 -4.08 -1.17
N LEU A 270 16.73 -4.25 0.15
CA LEU A 270 18.04 -4.56 0.71
C LEU A 270 18.51 -5.96 0.30
N ILE A 271 17.62 -6.94 0.30
CA ILE A 271 17.91 -8.30 -0.18
C ILE A 271 18.29 -8.29 -1.67
N ALA A 272 17.57 -7.52 -2.50
CA ALA A 272 17.86 -7.45 -3.94
C ALA A 272 19.16 -6.69 -4.28
N GLY A 273 19.65 -5.84 -3.35
CA GLY A 273 20.87 -5.06 -3.53
C GLY A 273 22.12 -5.63 -2.84
N ALA A 274 21.98 -6.73 -2.09
CA ALA A 274 23.07 -7.46 -1.43
C ALA A 274 23.68 -8.48 -2.39
#